data_AF-A0AAN5CCF8-F1
#
_entry.id   AF-A0AAN5CCF8-F1
#
_cell.length_a   1.000
_cell.length_b   1.000
_cell.length_c   1.000
_cell.angle_alpha   90.00
_cell.angle_beta   90.00
_cell.angle_gamma   90.00
#
_symmetry.space_group_name_H-M   'P 1'
#
loop_
_entity.id
_entity.type
_entity.pdbx_description
1 polymer ?
#
loop_
_entity_poly.entity_id
_entity_poly.type
_entity_poly.pdbx_seq_one_letter_code
_entity_poly.pdbx_strand_id
1 'polypeptide(L)'
;QRIPLLLALVLFPCLAALSPQYPPENRYPLDRFLLVKPYTRWANKFQSLGSVIATMSEIRLTSDAKGMTGALWSKQTIGLDAFSVEARLRVASTRSSTLVADGFGIWFTERTSLGASYGISPSFTGFGVVFDIYDNTNSRRTPLLGLVASNGTSPLSSDDNGQSHMLASCRVYDTGNLIRDANNHNTHESIAVHIEYAPGKIGVYYKMDNDRDWQHCITHENVFIPNYFFLGVSASTGDFTAQQELISLKVFDLPVDLTVKARDRMHFDQRAAAGESGGKTTTESNRVVSLLFFSLAFFAVVGALVIILKPDLLPGTQASIDKQKRFY
;
A
#
# COMPACT_ATOMS: atom_id res chain seq x y z
N GLN A 1 25.64 36.85 -21.92
CA GLN A 1 24.23 37.22 -21.67
C GLN A 1 23.52 36.02 -21.08
N ARG A 2 22.86 36.22 -19.94
CA ARG A 2 22.28 35.19 -19.07
C ARG A 2 21.04 34.58 -19.71
N ILE A 3 21.06 33.27 -19.98
CA ILE A 3 19.86 32.48 -20.30
C ILE A 3 19.19 32.17 -18.95
N PRO A 4 17.89 32.46 -18.75
CA PRO A 4 17.30 32.42 -17.43
C PRO A 4 17.03 31.00 -17.00
N LEU A 5 17.43 30.70 -15.76
CA LEU A 5 17.20 29.50 -14.96
C LEU A 5 15.70 29.16 -14.74
N LEU A 6 14.78 29.86 -15.41
CA LEU A 6 13.33 29.76 -15.20
C LEU A 6 12.66 28.60 -15.93
N LEU A 7 13.30 28.00 -16.95
CA LEU A 7 12.68 26.91 -17.72
C LEU A 7 12.77 25.53 -17.03
N ALA A 8 13.66 25.37 -16.04
CA ALA A 8 13.80 24.12 -15.29
C ALA A 8 12.78 23.95 -14.16
N LEU A 9 12.02 25.00 -13.81
CA LEU A 9 11.08 25.01 -12.69
C LEU A 9 9.63 24.71 -13.07
N VAL A 10 9.33 24.51 -14.36
CA VAL A 10 7.95 24.38 -14.87
C VAL A 10 7.58 22.95 -15.30
N LEU A 11 8.52 21.99 -15.24
CA LEU A 11 8.29 20.58 -15.58
C LEU A 11 8.09 19.65 -14.36
N PHE A 12 7.96 20.20 -13.16
CA PHE A 12 7.71 19.41 -11.94
C PHE A 12 6.35 19.70 -11.25
N PRO A 13 5.19 19.69 -11.94
CA PRO A 13 3.94 19.43 -11.25
C PRO A 13 3.55 17.95 -11.46
N CYS A 14 3.33 17.23 -10.35
CA CYS A 14 2.69 15.91 -10.30
C CYS A 14 3.57 14.64 -10.45
N LEU A 15 4.71 14.60 -9.75
CA LEU A 15 5.23 13.34 -9.17
C LEU A 15 4.82 13.28 -7.69
N ALA A 16 3.56 13.61 -7.40
CA ALA A 16 3.05 13.63 -6.04
C ALA A 16 2.83 12.19 -5.55
N ALA A 17 3.87 11.66 -4.91
CA ALA A 17 3.89 10.53 -3.98
C ALA A 17 3.43 9.15 -4.50
N LEU A 18 4.18 8.57 -5.44
CA LEU A 18 4.19 7.11 -5.64
C LEU A 18 4.98 6.38 -4.55
N SER A 19 5.79 7.09 -3.78
CA SER A 19 6.60 6.54 -2.70
C SER A 19 6.02 6.90 -1.33
N PRO A 20 6.28 6.07 -0.30
CA PRO A 20 5.98 6.39 1.09
C PRO A 20 6.51 7.78 1.46
N GLN A 21 5.68 8.58 2.15
CA GLN A 21 6.12 9.88 2.64
C GLN A 21 7.16 9.70 3.75
N TYR A 22 7.03 8.62 4.49
CA TYR A 22 7.83 8.24 5.62
C TYR A 22 8.34 6.80 5.39
N PRO A 23 9.39 6.63 4.55
CA PRO A 23 10.03 5.33 4.35
C PRO A 23 10.55 4.75 5.68
N PRO A 24 10.38 3.44 5.96
CA PRO A 24 10.87 2.83 7.20
C PRO A 24 12.41 2.76 7.27
N GLU A 25 13.08 2.87 6.12
CA GLU A 25 14.54 2.85 6.03
C GLU A 25 15.16 3.96 6.90
N ASN A 26 16.21 3.62 7.65
CA ASN A 26 16.95 4.50 8.56
C ASN A 26 16.19 5.00 9.81
N ARG A 27 15.04 4.40 10.14
CA ARG A 27 14.33 4.70 11.40
C ARG A 27 14.39 3.55 12.37
N TYR A 28 14.33 3.90 13.65
CA TYR A 28 14.37 2.92 14.73
C TYR A 28 12.94 2.51 15.10
N PRO A 29 12.60 1.22 14.98
CA PRO A 29 11.28 0.76 15.39
C PRO A 29 11.14 0.80 16.92
N LEU A 30 9.93 1.03 17.39
CA LEU A 30 9.60 1.03 18.82
C LEU A 30 9.71 -0.39 19.39
N ASP A 31 10.55 -0.57 20.41
CA ASP A 31 10.81 -1.89 21.00
C ASP A 31 9.53 -2.59 21.45
N ARG A 32 8.57 -1.85 22.02
CA ARG A 32 7.28 -2.38 22.51
C ARG A 32 6.40 -3.02 21.43
N PHE A 33 6.66 -2.75 20.15
CA PHE A 33 5.94 -3.33 19.01
C PHE A 33 6.86 -4.07 18.03
N LEU A 34 8.12 -4.28 18.38
CA LEU A 34 9.10 -4.92 17.52
C LEU A 34 9.00 -6.45 17.59
N LEU A 35 8.74 -7.08 16.45
CA LEU A 35 8.87 -8.52 16.23
C LEU A 35 9.81 -8.76 15.04
N VAL A 36 11.01 -9.25 15.34
CA VAL A 36 12.00 -9.70 14.36
C VAL A 36 12.72 -10.92 14.90
N LYS A 37 13.27 -11.76 14.02
CA LYS A 37 14.09 -12.90 14.42
C LYS A 37 15.41 -12.44 15.09
N PRO A 38 15.92 -13.17 16.09
CA PRO A 38 15.23 -14.24 16.83
C PRO A 38 14.16 -13.60 17.73
N TYR A 39 12.91 -14.08 17.69
CA TYR A 39 11.72 -13.48 18.34
C TYR A 39 11.79 -13.55 19.87
N THR A 40 12.82 -12.98 20.45
CA THR A 40 13.17 -13.09 21.86
C THR A 40 12.22 -12.19 22.64
N ARG A 41 11.66 -12.69 23.74
CA ARG A 41 10.73 -11.95 24.61
C ARG A 41 9.48 -11.45 23.88
N TRP A 42 9.08 -12.05 22.75
CA TRP A 42 7.86 -11.67 22.02
C TRP A 42 6.63 -11.68 22.94
N ALA A 43 6.54 -12.67 23.84
CA ALA A 43 5.43 -12.84 24.78
C ALA A 43 5.34 -11.73 25.84
N ASN A 44 6.38 -10.91 26.03
CA ASN A 44 6.29 -9.73 26.90
C ASN A 44 5.54 -8.57 26.22
N LYS A 45 5.56 -8.55 24.88
CA LYS A 45 5.07 -7.44 24.04
C LYS A 45 3.73 -7.77 23.37
N PHE A 46 3.54 -9.04 23.03
CA PHE A 46 2.37 -9.54 22.31
C PHE A 46 1.70 -10.71 23.05
N GLN A 47 0.43 -10.92 22.77
CA GLN A 47 -0.35 -12.08 23.16
C GLN A 47 -0.83 -12.82 21.92
N SER A 48 -0.77 -14.15 21.96
CA SER A 48 -1.25 -15.02 20.88
C SER A 48 -2.64 -15.56 21.22
N LEU A 49 -3.51 -15.60 20.22
CA LEU A 49 -4.84 -16.20 20.28
C LEU A 49 -4.98 -17.23 19.16
N GLY A 50 -5.69 -18.33 19.42
CA GLY A 50 -5.98 -19.35 18.40
C GLY A 50 -4.77 -20.20 18.02
N SER A 51 -4.62 -20.50 16.73
CA SER A 51 -3.66 -21.48 16.20
C SER A 51 -2.19 -21.00 16.11
N VAL A 52 -1.85 -19.88 16.74
CA VAL A 52 -0.54 -19.27 16.60
C VAL A 52 0.55 -20.19 17.18
N ILE A 53 1.55 -20.50 16.37
CA ILE A 53 2.79 -21.15 16.80
C ILE A 53 3.89 -20.10 16.77
N ALA A 54 4.43 -19.75 17.94
CA ALA A 54 5.47 -18.76 18.09
C ALA A 54 6.71 -19.38 18.75
N THR A 55 7.80 -19.45 17.99
CA THR A 55 9.12 -19.94 18.41
C THR A 55 10.14 -18.81 18.28
N MET A 56 11.41 -19.06 18.60
CA MET A 56 12.46 -18.07 18.35
C MET A 56 12.75 -17.84 16.86
N SER A 57 12.39 -18.79 15.99
CA SER A 57 12.71 -18.76 14.56
C SER A 57 11.50 -18.51 13.66
N GLU A 58 10.28 -18.64 14.16
CA GLU A 58 9.05 -18.57 13.38
C GLU A 58 7.88 -18.04 14.22
N ILE A 59 7.06 -17.17 13.61
CA ILE A 59 5.70 -16.87 14.06
C ILE A 59 4.76 -17.29 12.94
N ARG A 60 4.02 -18.37 13.17
CA ARG A 60 3.01 -18.92 12.26
C ARG A 60 1.63 -18.63 12.82
N LEU A 61 0.78 -17.93 12.06
CA LEU A 61 -0.58 -17.59 12.44
C LEU A 61 -1.52 -18.78 12.22
N THR A 62 -1.41 -19.42 11.06
CA THR A 62 -2.17 -20.63 10.68
C THR A 62 -1.22 -21.66 10.07
N SER A 63 -1.52 -22.94 10.30
CA SER A 63 -0.88 -24.03 9.56
C SER A 63 -1.71 -24.38 8.32
N ASP A 64 -1.13 -25.12 7.38
CA ASP A 64 -1.80 -25.61 6.17
C ASP A 64 -2.84 -26.70 6.50
N ALA A 65 -3.89 -26.31 7.21
CA ALA A 65 -4.99 -27.12 7.71
C ALA A 65 -6.30 -26.31 7.67
N LYS A 66 -7.45 -27.00 7.61
CA LYS A 66 -8.77 -26.37 7.52
C LYS A 66 -9.22 -25.77 8.84
N GLY A 67 -9.99 -24.68 8.78
CA GLY A 67 -10.65 -24.08 9.96
C GLY A 67 -9.67 -23.52 10.98
N MET A 68 -8.47 -23.12 10.55
CA MET A 68 -7.48 -22.51 11.43
C MET A 68 -7.76 -21.03 11.55
N THR A 69 -7.46 -20.46 12.71
CA THR A 69 -7.67 -19.05 13.00
C THR A 69 -6.65 -18.67 14.06
N GLY A 70 -5.78 -17.72 13.74
CA GLY A 70 -4.73 -17.28 14.63
C GLY A 70 -4.51 -15.78 14.56
N ALA A 71 -4.31 -15.15 15.72
CA ALA A 71 -4.07 -13.73 15.82
C ALA A 71 -2.98 -13.44 16.87
N LEU A 72 -2.08 -12.53 16.53
CA LEU A 72 -1.08 -11.99 17.44
C LEU A 72 -1.40 -10.51 17.69
N TRP A 73 -1.63 -10.16 18.95
CA TRP A 73 -2.04 -8.81 19.35
C TRP A 73 -1.01 -8.16 20.26
N SER A 74 -0.80 -6.86 20.12
CA SER A 74 -0.01 -6.09 21.07
C SER A 74 -0.69 -6.12 22.44
N LYS A 75 0.10 -6.16 23.52
CA LYS A 75 -0.43 -6.07 24.89
C LYS A 75 -0.76 -4.63 25.30
N GLN A 76 -0.21 -3.66 24.58
CA GLN A 76 -0.43 -2.23 24.79
C GLN A 76 -1.08 -1.62 23.55
N THR A 77 -1.82 -0.53 23.74
CA THR A 77 -2.35 0.30 22.66
C THR A 77 -1.21 1.06 21.98
N ILE A 78 -1.42 1.46 20.72
CA ILE A 78 -0.37 2.09 19.91
C ILE A 78 0.16 3.37 20.57
N GLY A 79 -0.71 4.20 21.12
CA GLY A 79 -0.36 5.38 21.89
C GLY A 79 0.46 6.40 21.11
N LEU A 80 0.23 6.50 19.80
CA LEU A 80 0.90 7.43 18.88
C LEU A 80 -0.16 8.19 18.08
N ASP A 81 0.07 9.49 17.88
CA ASP A 81 -0.84 10.36 17.11
C ASP A 81 -0.53 10.32 15.59
N ALA A 82 0.69 9.95 15.23
CA ALA A 82 1.11 9.62 13.87
C ALA A 82 2.11 8.45 13.93
N PHE A 83 1.94 7.46 13.07
CA PHE A 83 2.75 6.25 13.11
C PHE A 83 2.85 5.61 11.73
N SER A 84 3.88 4.79 11.54
CA SER A 84 3.90 3.83 10.44
C SER A 84 4.16 2.41 10.90
N VAL A 85 3.58 1.43 10.21
CA VAL A 85 3.74 0.01 10.47
C VAL A 85 4.28 -0.69 9.24
N GLU A 86 5.37 -1.43 9.40
CA GLU A 86 5.89 -2.36 8.39
C GLU A 86 5.62 -3.79 8.87
N ALA A 87 4.77 -4.52 8.16
CA ALA A 87 4.49 -5.93 8.39
C ALA A 87 4.97 -6.76 7.21
N ARG A 88 5.75 -7.80 7.46
CA ARG A 88 6.23 -8.71 6.42
C ARG A 88 5.60 -10.07 6.60
N LEU A 89 4.91 -10.53 5.58
CA LEU A 89 4.03 -11.70 5.61
C LEU A 89 4.47 -12.71 4.56
N ARG A 90 4.21 -13.99 4.84
CA ARG A 90 4.46 -15.08 3.90
C ARG A 90 3.32 -16.06 3.88
N VAL A 91 2.95 -16.48 2.67
CA VAL A 91 2.05 -17.59 2.42
C VAL A 91 2.84 -18.75 1.85
N ALA A 92 2.69 -19.93 2.44
CA ALA A 92 3.23 -21.16 1.90
C ALA A 92 2.14 -22.23 1.85
N SER A 93 2.26 -23.16 0.91
CA SER A 93 1.44 -24.37 0.86
C SER A 93 2.33 -25.58 0.73
N THR A 94 1.97 -26.67 1.40
CA THR A 94 2.61 -27.98 1.24
C THR A 94 2.22 -28.66 -0.08
N ARG A 95 1.20 -28.13 -0.76
CA ARG A 95 0.65 -28.65 -2.01
C ARG A 95 1.01 -27.70 -3.15
N SER A 96 1.85 -28.17 -4.06
CA SER A 96 2.49 -27.41 -5.15
C SER A 96 1.55 -26.82 -6.22
N SER A 97 0.23 -26.98 -6.11
CA SER A 97 -0.72 -26.57 -7.17
C SER A 97 -2.12 -26.21 -6.67
N THR A 98 -2.29 -25.83 -5.40
CA THR A 98 -3.62 -25.56 -4.84
C THR A 98 -3.94 -24.08 -4.75
N LEU A 99 -5.23 -23.77 -4.98
CA LEU A 99 -5.87 -22.56 -4.50
C LEU A 99 -5.62 -22.43 -2.99
N VAL A 100 -5.17 -21.26 -2.57
CA VAL A 100 -4.91 -20.90 -1.17
C VAL A 100 -5.81 -19.76 -0.75
N ALA A 101 -6.20 -19.74 0.52
CA ALA A 101 -7.12 -18.77 1.09
C ALA A 101 -6.91 -18.68 2.62
N ASP A 102 -7.45 -17.69 3.32
CA ASP A 102 -8.19 -16.52 2.77
C ASP A 102 -7.29 -15.30 2.62
N GLY A 103 -6.32 -15.15 3.54
CA GLY A 103 -5.44 -13.98 3.57
C GLY A 103 -5.05 -13.58 4.98
N PHE A 104 -4.56 -12.35 5.13
CA PHE A 104 -4.14 -11.78 6.41
C PHE A 104 -4.93 -10.51 6.70
N GLY A 105 -4.97 -10.13 7.97
CA GLY A 105 -5.33 -8.78 8.37
C GLY A 105 -4.28 -8.16 9.28
N ILE A 106 -3.95 -6.89 9.05
CA ILE A 106 -3.18 -6.02 9.94
C ILE A 106 -4.17 -5.03 10.54
N TRP A 107 -4.37 -5.08 11.85
CA TRP A 107 -5.52 -4.49 12.53
C TRP A 107 -5.13 -3.44 13.56
N PHE A 108 -6.00 -2.45 13.70
CA PHE A 108 -5.97 -1.44 14.75
C PHE A 108 -7.37 -1.34 15.35
N THR A 109 -7.59 -2.00 16.48
CA THR A 109 -8.93 -2.17 17.06
C THR A 109 -8.99 -1.81 18.53
N GLU A 110 -10.18 -1.46 19.02
CA GLU A 110 -10.42 -1.18 20.44
C GLU A 110 -10.22 -2.40 21.34
N ARG A 111 -10.42 -3.60 20.78
CA ARG A 111 -10.35 -4.86 21.50
C ARG A 111 -9.62 -5.90 20.67
N THR A 112 -8.76 -6.67 21.34
CA THR A 112 -8.16 -7.87 20.77
C THR A 112 -9.24 -8.93 20.59
N SER A 113 -9.25 -9.63 19.47
CA SER A 113 -10.25 -10.65 19.19
C SER A 113 -9.71 -11.78 18.32
N LEU A 114 -10.52 -12.82 18.16
CA LEU A 114 -10.26 -13.98 17.34
C LEU A 114 -11.57 -14.36 16.63
N GLY A 115 -11.51 -14.73 15.36
CA GLY A 115 -12.69 -15.14 14.58
C GLY A 115 -12.40 -15.40 13.11
N ALA A 116 -13.44 -15.70 12.34
CA ALA A 116 -13.30 -16.15 10.95
C ALA A 116 -12.99 -15.03 9.94
N SER A 117 -13.20 -13.76 10.30
CA SER A 117 -13.01 -12.63 9.38
C SER A 117 -11.52 -12.26 9.31
N TYR A 118 -10.77 -12.93 8.42
CA TYR A 118 -9.31 -12.83 8.31
C TYR A 118 -8.58 -13.05 9.65
N GLY A 119 -9.17 -13.85 10.55
CA GLY A 119 -8.59 -14.18 11.85
C GLY A 119 -9.10 -13.36 13.04
N ILE A 120 -10.00 -12.39 12.86
CA ILE A 120 -10.60 -11.61 13.95
C ILE A 120 -12.12 -11.77 14.05
N SER A 121 -12.72 -11.23 15.12
CA SER A 121 -14.17 -11.17 15.24
C SER A 121 -14.76 -10.32 14.10
N PRO A 122 -15.87 -10.76 13.45
CA PRO A 122 -16.55 -9.98 12.42
C PRO A 122 -17.08 -8.64 12.95
N SER A 123 -17.40 -8.55 14.24
CA SER A 123 -17.86 -7.35 14.90
C SER A 123 -16.70 -6.67 15.63
N PHE A 124 -16.04 -5.73 14.96
CA PHE A 124 -14.94 -4.96 15.53
C PHE A 124 -15.16 -3.46 15.38
N THR A 125 -14.56 -2.69 16.29
CA THR A 125 -14.46 -1.23 16.19
C THR A 125 -13.00 -0.88 15.96
N GLY A 126 -12.70 -0.26 14.81
CA GLY A 126 -11.34 0.00 14.37
C GLY A 126 -11.20 -0.02 12.85
N PHE A 127 -9.97 -0.19 12.38
CA PHE A 127 -9.66 -0.37 10.97
C PHE A 127 -8.59 -1.43 10.77
N GLY A 128 -8.40 -1.85 9.53
CA GLY A 128 -7.32 -2.76 9.18
C GLY A 128 -6.97 -2.70 7.70
N VAL A 129 -5.80 -3.26 7.38
CA VAL A 129 -5.39 -3.57 6.01
C VAL A 129 -5.45 -5.07 5.85
N VAL A 130 -6.34 -5.54 4.99
CA VAL A 130 -6.48 -6.95 4.63
C VAL A 130 -5.66 -7.24 3.39
N PHE A 131 -4.91 -8.35 3.42
CA PHE A 131 -4.28 -8.92 2.24
C PHE A 131 -5.04 -10.18 1.85
N ASP A 132 -5.91 -10.04 0.87
CA ASP A 132 -6.83 -11.09 0.44
C ASP A 132 -6.28 -11.76 -0.83
N ILE A 133 -6.05 -13.06 -0.73
CA ILE A 133 -5.43 -13.88 -1.78
C ILE A 133 -6.45 -14.76 -2.51
N TYR A 134 -7.72 -14.76 -2.11
CA TYR A 134 -8.74 -15.65 -2.65
C TYR A 134 -10.02 -14.90 -3.09
N ASP A 135 -10.38 -15.08 -4.35
CA ASP A 135 -11.50 -14.35 -4.97
C ASP A 135 -12.84 -15.06 -4.73
N ASN A 136 -13.45 -14.83 -3.57
CA ASN A 136 -14.78 -15.36 -3.23
C ASN A 136 -15.87 -14.86 -4.19
N THR A 137 -15.70 -13.66 -4.75
CA THR A 137 -16.70 -13.00 -5.61
C THR A 137 -16.51 -13.25 -7.11
N ASN A 138 -15.47 -14.01 -7.51
CA ASN A 138 -15.08 -14.20 -8.92
C ASN A 138 -14.86 -12.88 -9.70
N SER A 139 -14.49 -11.82 -8.98
CA SER A 139 -14.23 -10.48 -9.51
C SER A 139 -12.92 -10.35 -10.29
N ARG A 140 -12.06 -11.37 -10.19
CA ARG A 140 -10.67 -11.45 -10.65
C ARG A 140 -9.79 -10.33 -10.10
N ARG A 141 -10.08 -9.84 -8.89
CA ARG A 141 -9.34 -8.72 -8.27
C ARG A 141 -8.22 -9.15 -7.32
N THR A 142 -8.20 -10.40 -6.84
CA THR A 142 -7.15 -10.91 -5.96
C THR A 142 -5.88 -11.33 -6.73
N PRO A 143 -4.70 -11.34 -6.08
CA PRO A 143 -4.46 -10.87 -4.72
C PRO A 143 -4.64 -9.35 -4.58
N LEU A 144 -5.26 -8.90 -3.51
CA LEU A 144 -5.55 -7.48 -3.25
C LEU A 144 -5.15 -7.06 -1.84
N LEU A 145 -4.79 -5.79 -1.70
CA LEU A 145 -4.71 -5.11 -0.41
C LEU A 145 -5.92 -4.20 -0.28
N GLY A 146 -6.64 -4.31 0.82
CA GLY A 146 -7.84 -3.54 1.11
C GLY A 146 -7.75 -2.80 2.43
N LEU A 147 -8.11 -1.52 2.46
CA LEU A 147 -8.30 -0.74 3.68
C LEU A 147 -9.76 -0.89 4.11
N VAL A 148 -9.99 -1.51 5.27
CA VAL A 148 -11.32 -1.74 5.83
C VAL A 148 -11.49 -0.98 7.15
N ALA A 149 -12.71 -0.52 7.43
CA ALA A 149 -13.04 0.10 8.72
C ALA A 149 -14.42 -0.34 9.21
N SER A 150 -14.57 -0.40 10.53
CA SER A 150 -15.84 -0.74 11.17
C SER A 150 -16.02 0.02 12.48
N ASN A 151 -17.26 0.41 12.75
CA ASN A 151 -17.70 0.95 14.03
C ASN A 151 -18.28 -0.15 14.96
N GLY A 152 -18.34 -1.40 14.49
CA GLY A 152 -18.90 -2.55 15.22
C GLY A 152 -20.38 -2.82 14.97
N THR A 153 -21.09 -2.03 14.14
CA THR A 153 -22.55 -2.19 13.94
C THR A 153 -22.93 -3.27 12.94
N SER A 154 -22.06 -3.61 12.00
CA SER A 154 -22.25 -4.68 11.01
C SER A 154 -21.06 -5.63 11.00
N PRO A 155 -21.29 -6.93 10.72
CA PRO A 155 -20.22 -7.91 10.64
C PRO A 155 -19.41 -7.75 9.35
N LEU A 156 -18.08 -7.80 9.46
CA LEU A 156 -17.18 -7.96 8.32
C LEU A 156 -17.29 -9.39 7.77
N SER A 157 -17.79 -9.51 6.54
CA SER A 157 -17.83 -10.79 5.83
C SER A 157 -16.55 -11.02 5.02
N SER A 158 -16.00 -12.23 5.08
CA SER A 158 -14.95 -12.67 4.14
C SER A 158 -15.54 -13.13 2.81
N ASP A 159 -16.80 -13.57 2.79
CA ASP A 159 -17.47 -14.15 1.63
C ASP A 159 -17.71 -13.12 0.51
N ASP A 160 -17.82 -11.84 0.86
CA ASP A 160 -17.91 -10.72 -0.09
C ASP A 160 -16.57 -9.98 -0.25
N ASN A 161 -15.46 -10.61 0.17
CA ASN A 161 -14.13 -9.99 0.22
C ASN A 161 -14.10 -8.67 1.04
N GLY A 162 -14.96 -8.56 2.07
CA GLY A 162 -15.05 -7.40 2.95
C GLY A 162 -15.66 -6.16 2.31
N GLN A 163 -16.38 -6.31 1.20
CA GLN A 163 -16.85 -5.21 0.35
C GLN A 163 -17.66 -4.16 1.13
N SER A 164 -18.52 -4.60 2.04
CA SER A 164 -19.35 -3.73 2.89
C SER A 164 -18.56 -2.81 3.83
N HIS A 165 -17.31 -3.15 4.14
CA HIS A 165 -16.41 -2.41 5.03
C HIS A 165 -15.22 -1.78 4.30
N MET A 166 -15.10 -2.00 2.99
CA MET A 166 -13.98 -1.57 2.17
C MET A 166 -14.05 -0.07 1.88
N LEU A 167 -12.99 0.65 2.27
CA LEU A 167 -12.83 2.09 1.98
C LEU A 167 -12.07 2.32 0.66
N ALA A 168 -11.05 1.49 0.41
CA ALA A 168 -10.24 1.52 -0.80
C ALA A 168 -9.48 0.20 -0.93
N SER A 169 -9.12 -0.19 -2.15
CA SER A 169 -8.28 -1.37 -2.39
C SER A 169 -7.40 -1.18 -3.62
N CYS A 170 -6.33 -1.97 -3.72
CA CYS A 170 -5.56 -2.12 -4.94
C CYS A 170 -5.24 -3.59 -5.20
N ARG A 171 -5.04 -3.93 -6.47
CA ARG A 171 -4.48 -5.22 -6.85
C ARG A 171 -2.98 -5.24 -6.53
N VAL A 172 -2.52 -6.34 -5.93
CA VAL A 172 -1.09 -6.63 -5.78
C VAL A 172 -0.60 -7.32 -7.05
N TYR A 173 0.44 -6.77 -7.68
CA TYR A 173 1.07 -7.38 -8.84
C TYR A 173 2.23 -8.25 -8.37
N ASP A 174 2.06 -9.57 -8.43
CA ASP A 174 3.11 -10.53 -8.18
C ASP A 174 3.61 -11.14 -9.50
N THR A 175 4.84 -11.66 -9.51
CA THR A 175 5.40 -12.35 -10.68
C THR A 175 4.99 -13.84 -10.70
N GLY A 176 3.87 -14.20 -10.06
CA GLY A 176 3.38 -15.58 -9.91
C GLY A 176 4.04 -16.39 -8.80
N ASN A 177 4.85 -15.76 -7.94
CA ASN A 177 5.60 -16.45 -6.86
C ASN A 177 5.12 -16.05 -5.45
N LEU A 178 3.95 -15.44 -5.31
CA LEU A 178 3.42 -15.05 -3.99
C LEU A 178 3.26 -16.25 -3.04
N ILE A 179 2.93 -17.42 -3.58
CA ILE A 179 2.67 -18.64 -2.81
C ILE A 179 3.90 -19.54 -2.87
N ARG A 180 4.54 -19.73 -1.72
CA ARG A 180 5.73 -20.58 -1.58
C ARG A 180 5.35 -22.07 -1.45
N ASP A 181 6.19 -22.95 -1.98
CA ASP A 181 6.19 -24.36 -1.59
C ASP A 181 6.80 -24.51 -0.18
N ALA A 182 5.99 -24.93 0.79
CA ALA A 182 6.41 -25.10 2.18
C ALA A 182 7.54 -26.13 2.34
N ASN A 183 7.65 -27.10 1.42
CA ASN A 183 8.71 -28.11 1.39
C ASN A 183 10.01 -27.61 0.78
N ASN A 184 9.98 -26.48 0.06
CA ASN A 184 11.17 -25.85 -0.49
C ASN A 184 11.71 -24.82 0.52
N HIS A 185 12.90 -25.08 1.07
CA HIS A 185 13.53 -24.17 2.04
C HIS A 185 14.38 -23.06 1.38
N ASN A 186 14.56 -23.09 0.06
CA ASN A 186 15.36 -22.11 -0.69
C ASN A 186 14.54 -20.91 -1.20
N THR A 187 13.21 -21.02 -1.13
CA THR A 187 12.24 -19.96 -1.47
C THR A 187 12.07 -19.02 -0.29
N HIS A 188 12.17 -17.71 -0.53
CA HIS A 188 12.12 -16.68 0.51
C HIS A 188 10.93 -15.73 0.36
N GLU A 189 10.09 -15.96 -0.65
CA GLU A 189 9.04 -15.08 -1.11
C GLU A 189 8.13 -14.64 0.02
N SER A 190 7.90 -13.35 0.04
CA SER A 190 7.12 -12.64 1.03
C SER A 190 6.69 -11.28 0.48
N ILE A 191 5.70 -10.71 1.15
CA ILE A 191 5.20 -9.37 0.89
C ILE A 191 5.44 -8.52 2.13
N ALA A 192 6.05 -7.36 1.95
CA ALA A 192 6.07 -6.32 2.97
C ALA A 192 4.92 -5.33 2.70
N VAL A 193 4.15 -5.01 3.73
CA VAL A 193 3.08 -4.02 3.71
C VAL A 193 3.48 -2.89 4.65
N HIS A 194 3.46 -1.66 4.15
CA HIS A 194 3.77 -0.45 4.89
C HIS A 194 2.53 0.43 4.98
N ILE A 195 2.12 0.73 6.21
CA ILE A 195 0.94 1.55 6.52
C ILE A 195 1.43 2.82 7.18
N GLU A 196 1.09 3.98 6.62
CA GLU A 196 1.40 5.29 7.19
C GLU A 196 0.11 5.95 7.64
N TYR A 197 0.06 6.37 8.90
CA TYR A 197 -1.01 7.20 9.41
C TYR A 197 -0.44 8.52 9.93
N ALA A 198 -1.00 9.61 9.41
CA ALA A 198 -0.93 10.93 10.04
C ALA A 198 -2.35 11.50 10.12
N PRO A 199 -2.66 12.40 11.06
CA PRO A 199 -3.99 13.01 11.13
C PRO A 199 -4.44 13.55 9.77
N GLY A 200 -5.59 13.08 9.29
CA GLY A 200 -6.16 13.43 7.99
C GLY A 200 -5.79 12.50 6.83
N LYS A 201 -4.84 11.56 6.98
CA LYS A 201 -4.39 10.71 5.86
C LYS A 201 -3.87 9.34 6.29
N ILE A 202 -4.31 8.29 5.58
CA ILE A 202 -3.67 6.97 5.55
C ILE A 202 -3.04 6.74 4.18
N GLY A 203 -1.81 6.25 4.17
CA GLY A 203 -1.15 5.66 2.99
C GLY A 203 -0.89 4.17 3.20
N VAL A 204 -1.11 3.35 2.19
CA VAL A 204 -0.73 1.93 2.18
C VAL A 204 0.13 1.66 0.96
N TYR A 205 1.24 0.96 1.20
CA TYR A 205 2.23 0.59 0.21
C TYR A 205 2.61 -0.87 0.40
N TYR A 206 3.12 -1.50 -0.65
CA TYR A 206 3.64 -2.86 -0.57
C TYR A 206 4.95 -3.01 -1.32
N LYS A 207 5.66 -4.09 -1.02
CA LYS A 207 6.91 -4.45 -1.66
C LYS A 207 7.06 -5.96 -1.69
N MET A 208 7.26 -6.52 -2.87
CA MET A 208 7.66 -7.91 -3.06
C MET A 208 9.19 -8.03 -2.94
N ASP A 209 9.70 -9.24 -2.73
CA ASP A 209 11.12 -9.44 -2.42
C ASP A 209 12.11 -9.00 -3.50
N ASN A 210 11.69 -9.07 -4.76
CA ASN A 210 12.50 -8.65 -5.89
C ASN A 210 12.30 -7.17 -6.26
N ASP A 211 11.39 -6.47 -5.58
CA ASP A 211 11.14 -5.06 -5.83
C ASP A 211 12.26 -4.22 -5.21
N ARG A 212 12.66 -3.16 -5.91
CA ARG A 212 13.62 -2.18 -5.39
C ARG A 212 12.91 -1.14 -4.52
N ASP A 213 11.76 -0.67 -5.00
CA ASP A 213 11.01 0.43 -4.42
C ASP A 213 9.63 -0.02 -3.94
N TRP A 214 9.12 0.69 -2.94
CA TRP A 214 7.74 0.55 -2.47
C TRP A 214 6.76 0.90 -3.58
N GLN A 215 5.75 0.05 -3.76
CA GLN A 215 4.63 0.28 -4.66
C GLN A 215 3.49 0.94 -3.89
N HIS A 216 2.97 2.05 -4.42
CA HIS A 216 1.76 2.68 -3.89
C HIS A 216 0.55 1.77 -4.11
N CYS A 217 -0.33 1.73 -3.11
CA CYS A 217 -1.59 0.98 -3.17
C CYS A 217 -2.80 1.86 -2.87
N ILE A 218 -2.83 2.47 -1.68
CA ILE A 218 -3.99 3.23 -1.20
C ILE A 218 -3.53 4.57 -0.65
N THR A 219 -4.26 5.62 -0.99
CA THR A 219 -4.26 6.87 -0.24
C THR A 219 -5.71 7.18 0.15
N HIS A 220 -5.97 7.33 1.44
CA HIS A 220 -7.29 7.68 1.95
C HIS A 220 -7.19 8.91 2.84
N GLU A 221 -7.98 9.93 2.54
CA GLU A 221 -7.93 11.25 3.19
C GLU A 221 -9.09 11.43 4.17
N ASN A 222 -9.06 12.53 4.92
CA ASN A 222 -10.05 12.90 5.93
C ASN A 222 -10.24 11.82 7.00
N VAL A 223 -9.15 11.14 7.36
CA VAL A 223 -9.14 10.08 8.36
C VAL A 223 -8.74 10.61 9.72
N PHE A 224 -9.50 10.24 10.75
CA PHE A 224 -9.10 10.43 12.12
C PHE A 224 -9.09 9.09 12.88
N ILE A 225 -7.98 8.79 13.57
CA ILE A 225 -7.76 7.53 14.29
C ILE A 225 -7.37 7.87 15.73
N PRO A 226 -8.13 7.38 16.73
CA PRO A 226 -7.72 7.49 18.12
C PRO A 226 -6.47 6.66 18.43
N ASN A 227 -5.64 7.13 19.35
CA ASN A 227 -4.37 6.46 19.69
C ASN A 227 -4.52 5.27 20.66
N TYR A 228 -5.75 4.89 21.04
CA TYR A 228 -6.03 3.82 22.02
C TYR A 228 -6.31 2.45 21.38
N PHE A 229 -5.97 2.23 20.10
CA PHE A 229 -6.14 0.94 19.45
C PHE A 229 -4.99 -0.03 19.73
N PHE A 230 -5.31 -1.32 19.86
CA PHE A 230 -4.35 -2.42 19.84
C PHE A 230 -3.94 -2.73 18.40
N LEU A 231 -2.67 -3.08 18.20
CA LEU A 231 -2.15 -3.55 16.92
C LEU A 231 -2.26 -5.08 16.86
N GLY A 232 -2.88 -5.61 15.81
CA GLY A 232 -3.03 -7.04 15.59
C GLY A 232 -2.52 -7.47 14.22
N VAL A 233 -2.02 -8.70 14.12
CA VAL A 233 -1.86 -9.40 12.85
C VAL A 233 -2.53 -10.75 12.97
N SER A 234 -3.40 -11.08 12.04
CA SER A 234 -4.18 -12.31 12.08
C SER A 234 -4.31 -12.95 10.71
N ALA A 235 -4.70 -14.22 10.73
CA ALA A 235 -5.04 -14.98 9.54
C ALA A 235 -6.03 -16.09 9.86
N SER A 236 -6.75 -16.55 8.84
CA SER A 236 -7.70 -17.67 8.93
C SER A 236 -7.65 -18.52 7.66
N THR A 237 -8.03 -19.79 7.82
CA THR A 237 -8.19 -20.74 6.72
C THR A 237 -9.60 -21.34 6.76
N GLY A 238 -10.21 -21.45 5.59
CA GLY A 238 -11.49 -22.13 5.38
C GLY A 238 -11.29 -23.53 4.79
N ASP A 239 -11.97 -23.79 3.68
CA ASP A 239 -11.82 -25.02 2.90
C ASP A 239 -10.50 -25.08 2.12
N PHE A 240 -10.03 -23.93 1.66
CA PHE A 240 -8.67 -23.74 1.16
C PHE A 240 -7.78 -23.33 2.32
N THR A 241 -6.54 -23.79 2.27
CA THR A 241 -5.63 -23.73 3.41
C THR A 241 -4.27 -23.25 2.95
N ALA A 242 -3.56 -22.58 3.85
CA ALA A 242 -2.17 -22.22 3.67
C ALA A 242 -1.50 -22.09 5.04
N GLN A 243 -0.19 -22.27 5.05
CA GLN A 243 0.65 -21.82 6.14
C GLN A 243 0.88 -20.31 6.00
N GLN A 244 0.46 -19.55 7.00
CA GLN A 244 0.51 -18.09 6.99
C GLN A 244 1.41 -17.60 8.12
N GLU A 245 2.48 -16.90 7.77
CA GLU A 245 3.55 -16.49 8.70
C GLU A 245 3.67 -14.97 8.80
N LEU A 246 3.94 -14.50 10.01
CA LEU A 246 4.41 -13.14 10.27
C LEU A 246 5.94 -13.16 10.41
N ILE A 247 6.64 -12.66 9.40
CA ILE A 247 8.11 -12.63 9.38
C ILE A 247 8.63 -11.49 10.24
N SER A 248 8.06 -10.31 10.11
CA SER A 248 8.42 -9.17 10.97
C SER A 248 7.27 -8.20 11.13
N LEU A 249 7.23 -7.55 12.28
CA LEU A 249 6.36 -6.41 12.56
C LEU A 249 7.20 -5.31 13.20
N LYS A 250 7.12 -4.11 12.61
CA LYS A 250 7.84 -2.93 13.07
C LYS A 250 6.89 -1.75 13.10
N VAL A 251 6.95 -0.96 14.17
CA VAL A 251 6.17 0.28 14.30
C VAL A 251 7.14 1.42 14.51
N PHE A 252 6.89 2.54 13.84
CA PHE A 252 7.71 3.75 13.90
C PHE A 252 6.83 4.93 14.29
N ASP A 253 7.36 5.77 15.16
CA ASP A 253 6.79 7.08 15.46
C ASP A 253 7.12 8.04 14.31
N LEU A 254 6.15 8.84 13.87
CA LEU A 254 6.32 9.76 12.75
C LEU A 254 6.51 11.20 13.24
N PRO A 255 7.54 11.92 12.76
CA PRO A 255 7.77 13.32 13.14
C PRO A 255 6.81 14.23 12.37
N VAL A 256 5.54 14.26 12.79
CA VAL A 256 4.49 15.10 12.19
C VAL A 256 4.22 16.30 13.09
N ASP A 257 4.07 17.48 12.52
CA ASP A 257 3.61 18.66 13.25
C ASP A 257 2.10 18.57 13.50
N LEU A 258 1.73 18.19 14.73
CA LEU A 258 0.37 17.94 15.17
C LEU A 258 -0.36 19.26 15.51
N THR A 259 -0.50 20.14 14.52
CA THR A 259 -1.35 21.35 14.64
C THR A 259 -2.85 21.01 14.60
N VAL A 260 -3.21 19.82 14.10
CA VAL A 260 -4.58 19.31 14.05
C VAL A 260 -4.91 18.62 15.38
N LYS A 261 -5.89 19.17 16.11
CA LYS A 261 -6.37 18.57 17.36
C LYS A 261 -6.94 17.17 17.12
N ALA A 262 -6.57 16.25 18.00
CA ALA A 262 -7.19 14.93 18.08
C ALA A 262 -8.72 15.06 18.24
N ARG A 263 -9.48 14.27 17.47
CA ARG A 263 -10.90 14.03 17.75
C ARG A 263 -11.02 12.86 18.72
N ASP A 264 -12.10 12.80 19.48
CA ASP A 264 -12.28 11.71 20.46
C ASP A 264 -12.74 10.39 19.82
N ARG A 265 -13.18 10.42 18.56
CA ARG A 265 -13.76 9.26 17.86
C ARG A 265 -13.15 9.06 16.49
N MET A 266 -12.99 7.79 16.15
CA MET A 266 -12.57 7.36 14.81
C MET A 266 -13.55 7.86 13.75
N HIS A 267 -13.01 8.38 12.66
CA HIS A 267 -13.77 8.88 11.52
C HIS A 267 -13.09 8.51 10.22
N PHE A 268 -13.86 7.95 9.30
CA PHE A 268 -13.46 7.68 7.93
C PHE A 268 -14.52 8.28 7.02
N ASP A 269 -14.10 9.12 6.07
CA ASP A 269 -15.00 9.55 5.00
C ASP A 269 -15.26 8.36 4.09
N GLN A 270 -16.48 7.83 4.12
CA GLN A 270 -16.90 6.86 3.11
C GLN A 270 -17.03 7.58 1.77
N ARG A 271 -15.94 7.67 1.00
CA ARG A 271 -16.05 7.79 -0.45
C ARG A 271 -16.68 6.47 -0.89
N ALA A 272 -17.96 6.53 -1.25
CA ALA A 272 -18.69 5.38 -1.75
C ALA A 272 -17.82 4.62 -2.75
N ALA A 273 -17.70 3.31 -2.55
CA ALA A 273 -17.26 2.37 -3.57
C ALA A 273 -18.27 2.43 -4.74
N ALA A 274 -18.26 3.50 -5.52
CA ALA A 274 -18.87 3.54 -6.82
C ALA A 274 -18.05 2.59 -7.69
N GLY A 275 -18.65 1.43 -7.96
CA GLY A 275 -17.97 0.31 -8.61
C GLY A 275 -17.18 0.73 -9.83
N GLU A 276 -15.94 0.25 -9.90
CA GLU A 276 -15.26 0.02 -11.17
C GLU A 276 -15.96 -1.14 -11.88
N SER A 277 -17.14 -0.84 -12.43
CA SER A 277 -17.60 -1.39 -13.68
C SER A 277 -17.29 -0.34 -14.74
N GLY A 278 -16.69 -0.79 -15.84
CA GLY A 278 -16.04 0.06 -16.84
C GLY A 278 -16.86 1.28 -17.26
N GLY A 279 -16.31 2.45 -16.96
CA GLY A 279 -16.68 3.71 -17.58
C GLY A 279 -15.41 4.42 -17.99
N LYS A 280 -15.09 4.39 -19.29
CA LYS A 280 -14.07 5.26 -19.89
C LYS A 280 -14.34 6.69 -19.42
N THR A 281 -13.55 7.18 -18.47
CA THR A 281 -13.66 8.55 -17.97
C THR A 281 -12.92 9.46 -18.93
N THR A 282 -13.67 9.96 -19.91
CA THR A 282 -13.30 10.97 -20.90
C THR A 282 -13.10 12.35 -20.26
N THR A 283 -12.34 12.43 -19.16
CA THR A 283 -12.11 13.68 -18.42
C THR A 283 -10.61 13.92 -18.16
N GLU A 284 -9.82 12.88 -17.91
CA GLU A 284 -8.34 13.00 -17.92
C GLU A 284 -7.78 13.13 -19.33
N SER A 285 -8.38 12.45 -20.31
CA SER A 285 -8.00 12.58 -21.72
C SER A 285 -8.10 14.04 -22.18
N ASN A 286 -9.13 14.78 -21.78
CA ASN A 286 -9.25 16.20 -22.17
C ASN A 286 -8.21 17.09 -21.51
N ARG A 287 -7.75 16.79 -20.28
CA ARG A 287 -6.68 17.57 -19.63
C ARG A 287 -5.31 17.24 -20.21
N VAL A 288 -5.01 15.98 -20.48
CA VAL A 288 -3.74 15.56 -21.08
C VAL A 288 -3.67 15.97 -22.56
N VAL A 289 -4.76 15.81 -23.32
CA VAL A 289 -4.86 16.32 -24.70
C VAL A 289 -4.78 17.84 -24.71
N SER A 290 -5.44 18.54 -23.78
CA SER A 290 -5.33 20.00 -23.68
C SER A 290 -3.91 20.44 -23.33
N LEU A 291 -3.24 19.81 -22.36
CA LEU A 291 -1.85 20.11 -22.00
C LEU A 291 -0.87 19.80 -23.14
N LEU A 292 -1.05 18.69 -23.86
CA LEU A 292 -0.27 18.37 -25.05
C LEU A 292 -0.52 19.39 -26.18
N PHE A 293 -1.77 19.82 -26.38
CA PHE A 293 -2.12 20.83 -27.39
C PHE A 293 -1.50 22.20 -27.06
N PHE A 294 -1.56 22.63 -25.80
CA PHE A 294 -0.95 23.88 -25.34
C PHE A 294 0.58 23.82 -25.39
N SER A 295 1.18 22.67 -25.06
CA SER A 295 2.63 22.44 -25.19
C SER A 295 3.08 22.51 -26.64
N LEU A 296 2.39 21.81 -27.56
CA LEU A 296 2.67 21.85 -28.99
C LEU A 296 2.50 23.26 -29.58
N ALA A 297 1.44 23.98 -29.20
CA ALA A 297 1.22 25.35 -29.63
C ALA A 297 2.32 26.29 -29.11
N PHE A 298 2.76 26.12 -27.86
CA PHE A 298 3.85 26.90 -27.29
C PHE A 298 5.17 26.66 -28.05
N PHE A 299 5.54 25.41 -28.32
CA PHE A 299 6.74 25.09 -29.09
C PHE A 299 6.65 25.60 -30.54
N ALA A 300 5.48 25.58 -31.16
CA ALA A 300 5.28 26.13 -32.50
C ALA A 300 5.47 27.66 -32.53
N VAL A 301 4.91 28.38 -31.55
CA VAL A 301 5.06 29.84 -31.44
C VAL A 301 6.51 30.22 -31.12
N VAL A 302 7.15 29.53 -30.18
CA VAL A 302 8.57 29.76 -29.86
C VAL A 302 9.46 29.44 -31.06
N GLY A 303 9.19 28.33 -31.77
CA GLY A 303 9.89 27.96 -32.99
C GLY A 303 9.75 29.03 -34.08
N ALA A 304 8.55 29.54 -34.32
CA ALA A 304 8.31 30.63 -35.25
C ALA A 304 9.04 31.92 -34.84
N LEU A 305 9.03 32.26 -33.54
CA LEU A 305 9.73 33.43 -33.02
C LEU A 305 11.26 33.32 -33.21
N VAL A 306 11.83 32.12 -32.99
CA VAL A 306 13.26 31.85 -33.22
C VAL A 306 13.59 31.97 -34.71
N ILE A 307 12.73 31.48 -35.61
CA ILE A 307 12.92 31.61 -37.06
C ILE A 307 12.91 33.09 -37.49
N ILE A 308 12.02 33.91 -36.91
CA ILE A 308 11.92 35.34 -37.24
C ILE A 308 13.11 36.13 -36.68
N LEU A 309 13.53 35.85 -35.44
CA LEU A 309 14.58 36.60 -34.75
C LEU A 309 16.01 36.14 -35.09
N LYS A 310 16.17 34.88 -35.51
CA LYS A 310 17.46 34.23 -35.76
C LYS A 310 17.37 33.27 -36.97
N PRO A 311 17.15 33.80 -38.19
CA PRO A 311 17.05 32.98 -39.41
C PRO A 311 18.33 32.21 -39.75
N ASP A 312 19.48 32.61 -39.20
CA ASP A 312 20.80 31.98 -39.39
C ASP A 312 20.94 30.61 -38.68
N LEU A 313 20.01 30.26 -37.80
CA LEU A 313 20.01 28.97 -37.08
C LEU A 313 19.30 27.84 -37.85
N LEU A 314 18.68 28.13 -38.99
CA LEU A 314 18.02 27.13 -39.81
C LEU A 314 19.06 26.38 -40.69
N PRO A 315 19.20 25.05 -40.55
CA PRO A 315 20.07 24.28 -41.44
C PRO A 315 19.53 24.33 -42.87
N GLY A 316 20.22 25.06 -43.75
CA GLY A 316 19.90 25.15 -45.18
C GLY A 316 19.85 26.56 -45.77
N THR A 317 19.74 27.62 -44.96
CA THR A 317 19.70 29.02 -45.46
C THR A 317 21.09 29.59 -45.75
N GLN A 318 22.14 29.18 -45.03
CA GLN A 318 23.52 29.57 -45.33
C GLN A 318 24.00 29.08 -46.72
N ALA A 319 23.50 27.93 -47.19
CA ALA A 319 23.93 27.34 -48.47
C ALA A 319 23.39 28.06 -49.71
N SER A 320 22.34 28.89 -49.56
CA SER A 320 21.80 29.71 -50.65
C SER A 320 22.51 31.07 -50.76
N ILE A 321 22.88 31.67 -49.63
CA ILE A 321 23.53 33.00 -49.59
C ILE A 321 24.97 32.94 -50.12
N ASP A 322 25.67 31.82 -49.94
CA ASP A 322 27.05 31.67 -50.45
C ASP A 322 27.15 31.38 -51.97
N LYS A 323 26.05 30.98 -52.62
CA LYS A 323 26.05 30.77 -54.09
C LYS A 323 25.96 32.08 -54.87
N GLN A 324 25.40 33.15 -54.30
CA GLN A 324 25.32 34.45 -54.97
C GLN A 324 26.64 35.26 -54.95
N LYS A 325 27.64 34.82 -54.17
CA LYS A 325 28.97 35.45 -54.13
C LYS A 325 30.00 34.84 -55.08
N ARG A 326 29.63 33.81 -55.87
CA ARG A 326 30.55 33.08 -56.77
C ARG A 326 30.34 33.31 -58.27
N PHE A 327 29.48 34.23 -58.68
CA PHE A 327 29.38 34.66 -60.08
C PHE A 327 29.42 36.19 -60.17
N TYR A 328 30.63 36.72 -59.92
CA TYR A 328 31.24 37.65 -60.88
C TYR A 328 31.72 36.83 -62.09
#